data_AF-A0A968FU50-F1
#
_entry.id   AF-A0A968FU50-F1
#
_cell.length_a   1.000
_cell.length_b   1.000
_cell.length_c   1.000
_cell.angle_alpha   90.00
_cell.angle_beta   90.00
_cell.angle_gamma   90.00
#
_symmetry.space_group_name_H-M   'P 1'
#
loop_
_entity.id
_entity.type
_entity.pdbx_description
1 polymer ?
#
loop_
_entity_poly.entity_id
_entity_poly.type
_entity_poly.pdbx_seq_one_letter_code
_entity_poly.pdbx_strand_id
1 'polypeptide(L)'
;YIERGFASDKEVVIGPCTDGGYYLVGMHRKVTEIFKNVPWGTDRVLQITAERVRAQGAALELLPVWYDVDRPEDLEFLKTHLDLLAQAGRPGAVSTGRFLKQRNL
;
A
#
# COMPACT_ATOMS: atom_id res chain seq x y z
N TYR A 1 -8.43 -2.71 -1.68
CA TYR A 1 -7.33 -3.56 -1.17
C TYR A 1 -7.63 -4.22 0.15
N ILE A 2 -8.34 -3.56 1.08
CA ILE A 2 -8.78 -4.16 2.36
C ILE A 2 -9.51 -5.50 2.16
N GLU A 3 -10.51 -5.56 1.27
CA GLU A 3 -11.23 -6.81 0.97
C GLU A 3 -10.31 -7.92 0.45
N ARG A 4 -9.32 -7.59 -0.39
CA ARG A 4 -8.32 -8.56 -0.86
C ARG A 4 -7.44 -9.06 0.29
N GLY A 5 -7.06 -8.17 1.20
CA GLY A 5 -6.36 -8.53 2.42
C GLY A 5 -7.15 -9.51 3.29
N PHE A 6 -8.46 -9.29 3.46
CA PHE A 6 -9.34 -10.19 4.21
C PHE A 6 -9.64 -11.51 3.48
N ALA A 7 -9.62 -11.52 2.16
CA ALA A 7 -9.88 -12.72 1.36
C ALA A 7 -8.66 -13.64 1.20
N SER A 8 -7.47 -13.18 1.58
CA SER A 8 -6.24 -13.97 1.48
C SER A 8 -6.27 -15.18 2.41
N ASP A 9 -5.73 -16.30 1.93
CA ASP A 9 -5.50 -17.51 2.72
C ASP A 9 -4.12 -17.54 3.39
N LYS A 10 -3.31 -16.48 3.24
CA LYS A 10 -1.94 -16.42 3.78
C LYS A 10 -1.91 -15.85 5.19
N GLU A 11 -0.92 -16.29 5.97
CA GLU A 11 -0.77 -15.88 7.36
C GLU A 11 -0.48 -14.38 7.51
N VAL A 12 0.27 -13.81 6.56
CA VAL A 12 0.58 -12.38 6.50
C VAL A 12 0.33 -11.86 5.09
N VAL A 13 -0.30 -10.70 4.99
CA VAL A 13 -0.55 -9.97 3.75
C VAL A 13 0.07 -8.59 3.86
N ILE A 14 0.79 -8.14 2.83
CA ILE A 14 1.38 -6.79 2.79
C ILE A 14 1.00 -6.10 1.48
N GLY A 15 0.52 -4.86 1.56
CA GLY A 15 0.33 -3.95 0.44
C GLY A 15 1.55 -3.05 0.26
N PRO A 16 2.46 -3.34 -0.68
CA PRO A 16 3.72 -2.61 -0.81
C PRO A 16 3.51 -1.19 -1.35
N CYS A 17 4.31 -0.26 -0.85
CA CYS A 17 4.42 1.10 -1.38
C CYS A 17 5.65 1.22 -2.30
N THR A 18 5.63 2.16 -3.24
CA THR A 18 6.73 2.41 -4.18
C THR A 18 8.00 2.97 -3.53
N ASP A 19 7.89 3.52 -2.32
CA ASP A 19 9.00 4.09 -1.55
C ASP A 19 9.78 3.06 -0.72
N GLY A 20 9.39 1.78 -0.79
CA GLY A 20 9.97 0.69 0.00
C GLY A 20 9.27 0.43 1.34
N GLY A 21 8.19 1.16 1.63
CA GLY A 21 7.26 0.91 2.73
C GLY A 21 6.08 0.01 2.34
N TYR A 22 4.98 0.12 3.10
CA TYR A 22 3.71 -0.55 2.81
C TYR A 22 2.52 0.24 3.38
N TYR A 23 1.45 0.34 2.59
CA TYR A 23 0.20 1.04 2.96
C TYR A 23 -0.78 0.12 3.71
N LEU A 24 -0.51 -1.19 3.73
CA LEU A 24 -1.38 -2.19 4.36
C LEU A 24 -0.55 -3.36 4.90
N VAL A 25 -0.90 -3.81 6.11
CA VAL A 25 -0.48 -5.11 6.65
C VAL A 25 -1.67 -5.80 7.29
N GLY A 26 -1.86 -7.09 6.99
CA GLY A 26 -2.90 -7.95 7.54
C GLY A 26 -2.28 -9.24 8.08
N MET A 27 -2.86 -9.78 9.16
CA MET A 27 -2.34 -10.96 9.84
C MET A 27 -3.48 -11.88 10.29
N HIS A 28 -3.44 -13.14 9.85
CA HIS A 28 -4.33 -14.20 10.34
C HIS A 28 -3.76 -14.85 11.62
N ARG A 29 -2.44 -14.95 11.71
CA ARG A 29 -1.70 -15.40 12.90
C ARG A 29 -1.00 -14.20 13.54
N LYS A 30 -0.90 -14.14 14.87
CA LYS A 30 -0.14 -13.09 15.56
C LYS A 30 1.36 -13.27 15.34
N VAL A 31 1.92 -12.55 14.36
CA VAL A 31 3.35 -12.57 13.97
C VAL A 31 3.99 -11.20 14.23
N THR A 32 3.81 -10.64 15.42
CA THR A 32 4.17 -9.23 15.73
C THR A 32 5.67 -8.95 15.76
N GLU A 33 6.50 -9.97 15.95
CA GLU A 33 7.96 -9.82 15.99
C GLU A 33 8.57 -9.29 14.68
N ILE A 34 7.82 -9.34 13.56
CA ILE A 34 8.28 -8.79 12.28
C ILE A 34 8.51 -7.27 12.36
N PHE A 35 7.82 -6.58 13.28
CA PHE A 35 7.92 -5.13 13.48
C PHE A 35 9.06 -4.70 14.42
N LYS A 36 9.71 -5.64 15.11
CA LYS A 36 10.75 -5.32 16.10
C LYS A 36 12.00 -4.77 15.41
N ASN A 37 12.47 -3.58 15.78
CA ASN A 37 13.66 -2.97 15.18
C ASN A 37 13.56 -2.85 13.64
N VAL A 38 12.39 -2.53 13.10
CA VAL A 38 12.26 -2.10 11.70
C VAL A 38 12.82 -0.68 11.59
N PRO A 39 13.68 -0.38 10.60
CA PRO A 39 14.16 0.98 10.36
C PRO A 39 13.07 1.80 9.66
N TRP A 40 12.08 2.26 10.43
CA TRP A 40 10.95 3.05 9.93
C TRP A 40 11.43 4.32 9.20
N GLY A 41 10.72 4.70 8.13
CA GLY A 41 11.07 5.86 7.30
C GLY A 41 12.22 5.61 6.31
N THR A 42 12.54 4.35 6.02
CA THR A 42 13.56 3.98 5.03
C THR A 42 12.95 3.12 3.92
N ASP A 43 13.62 3.05 2.78
CA ASP A 43 13.27 2.18 1.65
C ASP A 43 13.45 0.68 1.92
N ARG A 44 13.96 0.33 3.10
CA ARG A 44 14.22 -1.06 3.52
C ARG A 44 13.10 -1.67 4.36
N VAL A 45 12.07 -0.89 4.71
CA VAL A 45 10.99 -1.31 5.62
C VAL A 45 10.30 -2.59 5.12
N LEU A 46 9.86 -2.62 3.87
CA LEU A 46 9.19 -3.77 3.25
C LEU A 46 10.12 -4.99 3.20
N GLN A 47 11.35 -4.79 2.71
CA GLN A 47 12.32 -5.87 2.57
C GLN A 47 12.56 -6.57 3.91
N ILE A 48 12.91 -5.80 4.94
CA ILE A 48 13.22 -6.33 6.27
C ILE A 48 12.00 -7.01 6.89
N THR A 49 10.81 -6.41 6.73
CA THR A 49 9.57 -7.01 7.23
C THR A 49 9.29 -8.35 6.56
N ALA A 50 9.39 -8.42 5.23
CA ALA A 50 9.16 -9.64 4.46
C ALA A 50 10.18 -10.75 4.76
N GLU A 51 11.46 -10.40 4.93
CA GLU A 51 12.50 -11.35 5.38
C GLU A 51 12.15 -11.95 6.75
N ARG A 52 11.66 -11.15 7.69
CA ARG A 52 11.27 -11.61 9.03
C ARG A 52 10.01 -12.47 9.03
N VAL A 53 9.04 -12.17 8.17
CA VAL A 53 7.87 -13.04 7.98
C VAL A 53 8.33 -14.44 7.54
N ARG A 54 9.20 -14.51 6.53
CA ARG A 54 9.76 -15.78 6.03
C ARG A 54 10.60 -16.50 7.09
N ALA A 55 11.40 -15.77 7.86
CA ALA A 55 12.22 -16.34 8.94
C ALA A 55 11.37 -16.99 10.06
N GLN A 56 10.12 -16.57 10.22
CA GLN A 56 9.16 -17.17 11.16
C GLN A 56 8.35 -18.33 10.55
N GLY A 57 8.73 -18.77 9.34
CA GLY A 57 8.05 -19.83 8.60
C GLY A 57 6.63 -19.48 8.16
N ALA A 58 6.26 -18.19 8.17
CA ALA A 58 4.91 -17.76 7.83
C ALA A 58 4.76 -17.53 6.32
N ALA A 59 3.61 -17.91 5.77
CA ALA A 59 3.29 -17.61 4.37
C ALA A 59 2.95 -16.13 4.18
N LEU A 60 3.56 -15.50 3.16
CA LEU A 60 3.41 -14.09 2.83
C LEU A 60 2.74 -13.92 1.47
N GLU A 61 1.71 -13.08 1.39
CA GLU A 61 1.15 -12.53 0.16
C GLU A 61 1.50 -11.05 0.00
N LEU A 62 1.89 -10.66 -1.21
CA LEU A 62 2.02 -9.25 -1.59
C LEU A 62 0.81 -8.85 -2.44
N LEU A 63 0.07 -7.83 -1.99
CA LEU A 63 -1.00 -7.21 -2.78
C LEU A 63 -0.39 -6.35 -3.90
N PRO A 64 -1.20 -5.87 -4.85
CA PRO A 64 -0.71 -4.91 -5.84
C PRO A 64 -0.11 -3.68 -5.19
N VAL A 65 0.98 -3.21 -5.81
CA VAL A 65 1.69 -1.98 -5.43
C VAL A 65 0.74 -0.80 -5.51
N TRP A 66 0.87 0.10 -4.54
CA TRP A 66 0.30 1.44 -4.57
C TRP A 66 1.36 2.45 -4.15
N TYR A 67 1.04 3.73 -4.20
CA TYR A 67 1.92 4.81 -3.74
C TYR A 67 1.20 5.63 -2.67
N ASP A 68 1.96 6.12 -1.69
CA ASP A 68 1.46 7.05 -0.68
C ASP A 68 1.44 8.48 -1.24
N VAL A 69 0.72 9.37 -0.57
CA VAL A 69 0.58 10.78 -0.97
C VAL A 69 1.01 11.63 0.22
N ASP A 70 2.32 11.85 0.33
CA ASP A 70 2.94 12.52 1.48
C ASP A 70 3.47 13.92 1.13
N ARG A 71 3.80 14.14 -0.14
CA ARG A 71 4.39 15.39 -0.65
C ARG A 71 3.47 16.07 -1.66
N PRO A 72 3.61 17.39 -1.87
CA PRO A 72 2.83 18.12 -2.87
C PRO A 72 2.90 17.48 -4.27
N GLU A 73 4.07 17.01 -4.68
CA GLU A 73 4.28 16.33 -5.96
C GLU A 73 3.48 15.02 -6.10
N ASP A 74 3.27 14.28 -5.01
CA ASP A 74 2.49 13.05 -5.01
C ASP A 74 1.00 13.35 -5.26
N LEU A 75 0.53 14.51 -4.79
CA LEU A 75 -0.83 14.97 -5.04
C LEU A 75 -1.04 15.33 -6.51
N GLU A 76 -0.07 15.98 -7.15
CA GLU A 76 -0.11 16.24 -8.61
C GLU A 76 -0.10 14.94 -9.42
N PHE A 77 0.72 13.98 -8.99
CA PHE A 77 0.73 12.65 -9.58
C PHE A 77 -0.62 11.95 -9.43
N LEU A 78 -1.21 11.99 -8.22
CA LEU A 78 -2.54 11.41 -7.98
C LEU A 78 -3.61 12.02 -8.89
N LYS A 79 -3.64 13.34 -9.06
CA LYS A 79 -4.60 14.00 -9.99
C LYS A 79 -4.47 13.45 -11.40
N THR A 80 -3.24 13.45 -11.91
CA THR A 80 -2.93 12.97 -13.27
C THR A 80 -3.34 11.51 -13.44
N HIS A 81 -3.01 10.66 -12.46
CA HIS A 81 -3.38 9.25 -12.47
C HIS A 81 -4.92 9.06 -12.49
N LEU A 82 -5.66 9.79 -11.66
CA LEU A 82 -7.13 9.69 -11.61
C LEU A 82 -7.79 10.18 -12.92
N ASP A 83 -7.27 11.24 -13.53
CA ASP A 83 -7.78 11.74 -14.81
C ASP A 83 -7.52 10.75 -15.96
N LEU A 84 -6.34 10.13 -16.00
CA LEU A 84 -6.03 9.09 -16.99
C LEU A 84 -6.90 7.85 -16.80
N LEU A 85 -7.16 7.43 -15.56
CA LEU A 85 -8.07 6.34 -15.25
C LEU A 85 -9.50 6.63 -15.73
N ALA A 86 -9.98 7.85 -15.54
CA ALA A 86 -11.30 8.27 -16.03
C ALA A 86 -11.36 8.26 -17.57
N GLN A 87 -10.33 8.78 -18.25
CA GLN A 87 -10.24 8.76 -19.72
C GLN A 87 -10.19 7.34 -20.29
N ALA A 88 -9.56 6.41 -19.58
CA ALA A 88 -9.52 5.00 -19.94
C ALA A 88 -10.83 4.22 -19.64
N GLY A 89 -11.88 4.90 -19.17
CA GLY A 89 -13.16 4.28 -18.82
C GLY A 89 -13.12 3.43 -17.54
N ARG A 90 -12.12 3.64 -16.67
CA ARG A 90 -11.91 2.91 -15.42
C ARG A 90 -11.86 3.88 -14.24
N PRO A 91 -12.96 4.59 -13.91
CA PRO A 91 -12.92 5.63 -12.89
C PRO A 91 -12.52 5.05 -11.52
N GLY A 92 -11.34 5.43 -11.04
CA GLY A 92 -10.86 5.16 -9.69
C GLY A 92 -11.17 6.33 -8.76
N ALA A 93 -11.40 6.04 -7.46
CA ALA A 93 -11.53 7.04 -6.39
C ALA A 93 -12.41 8.27 -6.75
N VAL A 94 -13.63 8.03 -7.25
CA VAL A 94 -14.55 9.06 -7.79
C VAL A 94 -14.76 10.23 -6.83
N SER A 95 -14.93 9.94 -5.54
CA SER A 95 -15.12 10.97 -4.51
C SER A 95 -13.87 11.87 -4.35
N THR A 96 -12.68 11.26 -4.33
CA THR A 96 -11.40 11.99 -4.24
C THR A 96 -11.17 12.83 -5.49
N GLY A 97 -11.36 12.26 -6.69
CA GLY A 97 -11.22 13.01 -7.94
C GLY A 97 -12.18 14.19 -8.03
N ARG A 98 -13.43 14.03 -7.57
CA ARG A 98 -14.40 15.14 -7.49
C ARG A 98 -13.95 16.23 -6.51
N PHE A 99 -13.44 15.83 -5.34
CA PHE A 99 -12.98 16.78 -4.32
C PHE A 99 -11.82 17.64 -4.82
N LEU A 100 -10.82 17.02 -5.47
CA LEU A 100 -9.66 17.73 -6.02
C LEU A 100 -10.08 18.78 -7.06
N LYS A 101 -10.96 18.40 -8.00
CA LYS A 101 -11.51 19.31 -9.02
C LYS A 101 -12.28 20.49 -8.43
N GLN A 102 -13.04 20.29 -7.34
CA GLN A 102 -13.81 21.34 -6.70
C GLN A 102 -12.95 22.38 -5.98
N ARG A 103 -11.76 22.00 -5.53
CA ARG A 103 -10.89 22.85 -4.72
C ARG A 103 -9.87 23.64 -5.55
N ASN A 104 -9.88 23.50 -6.88
CA ASN A 104 -8.77 23.92 -7.75
C ASN A 104 -7.41 23.46 -7.18
N LEU A 105 -7.42 22.29 -6.54
CA LEU A 105 -6.22 21.57 -6.19
C LEU A 105 -5.94 20.70 -7.39
#